data_AF-A0A3C1BGP6-F1
#
_entry.id   AF-A0A3C1BGP6-F1
#
_cell.length_a   1.000
_cell.length_b   1.000
_cell.length_c   1.000
_cell.angle_alpha   90.00
_cell.angle_beta   90.00
_cell.angle_gamma   90.00
#
_symmetry.space_group_name_H-M   'P 1'
#
loop_
_entity.id
_entity.type
_entity.pdbx_description
1 polymer ?
#
loop_
_entity_poly.entity_id
_entity_poly.type
_entity_poly.pdbx_seq_one_letter_code
_entity_poly.pdbx_strand_id
1 'polypeptide(L)' 'MKKKLLFAIAIATAAVSVKAQDIKTKDVPAVVKSACEKKYPQATKVSWEKEKGNYEANWGGKSGEDNSVQVYAIGYFC' A
#
# COMPACT_ATOMS: atom_id res chain seq x y z
N MET A 1 30.27 21.56 28.44
CA MET A 1 30.28 21.28 26.97
C MET A 1 29.92 19.83 26.61
N LYS A 2 30.06 18.85 27.53
CA LYS A 2 29.73 17.42 27.28
C LYS A 2 28.22 17.09 27.17
N LYS A 3 27.32 17.94 27.71
CA LYS A 3 25.86 17.73 27.66
C LYS A 3 25.18 18.21 26.36
N LYS A 4 25.83 19.09 25.58
CA LYS A 4 25.28 19.58 24.31
C LYS A 4 25.56 18.64 23.13
N LEU A 5 26.54 17.75 23.26
CA LEU A 5 26.90 16.79 22.20
C LEU A 5 25.92 15.61 22.11
N LEU A 6 25.21 15.29 23.19
CA LEU A 6 24.22 14.20 23.23
C LEU A 6 22.93 14.54 22.46
N PHE A 7 22.62 15.82 22.25
CA PHE A 7 21.42 16.24 21.51
C PHE A 7 21.58 16.18 19.99
N ALA A 8 22.81 16.17 19.47
CA ALA A 8 23.08 16.19 18.03
C ALA A 8 22.96 14.80 17.37
N ILE A 9 23.04 13.71 18.15
CA ILE A 9 22.97 12.34 17.62
C ILE A 9 21.51 11.83 17.51
N ALA A 10 20.56 12.47 18.20
CA ALA A 10 19.16 12.01 18.22
C ALA A 10 18.36 12.33 16.95
N ILE A 11 18.86 13.21 16.07
CA ILE A 11 18.12 13.70 14.88
C ILE A 11 18.45 12.89 13.61
N ALA A 12 19.51 12.06 13.63
CA ALA A 12 20.01 11.38 12.42
C ALA A 12 19.24 10.11 12.00
N THR A 13 18.22 9.66 12.76
CA THR A 13 17.55 8.36 12.54
C THR A 13 16.10 8.46 12.06
N ALA A 14 15.57 9.65 11.79
CA ALA A 14 14.14 9.83 11.46
C ALA A 14 13.77 9.55 9.99
N ALA A 15 14.68 9.08 9.14
CA ALA A 15 14.36 8.63 7.78
C ALA A 15 13.85 7.17 7.80
N VAL A 16 12.77 6.90 8.56
CA VAL A 16 12.00 5.67 8.37
C VAL A 16 11.20 5.82 7.10
N SER A 17 11.67 5.21 6.00
CA SER A 17 10.87 5.05 4.80
C SER A 17 9.58 4.33 5.19
N VAL A 18 8.44 5.01 5.11
CA VAL A 18 7.13 4.37 5.21
C VAL A 18 7.01 3.48 3.98
N LYS A 19 7.46 2.24 4.13
CA LYS A 19 7.23 1.20 3.13
C LYS A 19 5.72 0.93 3.16
N ALA A 20 5.04 1.30 2.08
CA ALA A 20 3.80 0.65 1.68
C ALA A 20 3.91 -0.87 1.96
N GLN A 21 2.93 -1.43 2.65
CA GLN A 21 2.94 -2.85 2.98
C GLN A 21 2.43 -3.64 1.79
N ASP A 22 3.27 -3.77 0.77
CA ASP A 22 3.01 -4.62 -0.37
C ASP A 22 2.70 -6.04 0.10
N ILE A 23 1.60 -6.59 -0.40
CA ILE A 23 1.22 -7.98 -0.17
C ILE A 23 1.19 -8.72 -1.50
N LYS A 24 1.48 -10.03 -1.45
CA LYS A 24 1.42 -10.86 -2.64
C LYS A 24 -0.04 -11.05 -3.02
N THR A 25 -0.36 -11.07 -4.31
CA THR A 25 -1.72 -11.31 -4.84
C THR A 25 -2.37 -12.60 -4.31
N LYS A 26 -1.55 -13.61 -3.95
CA LYS A 26 -2.02 -14.86 -3.33
C LYS A 26 -2.59 -14.68 -1.92
N ASP A 27 -2.17 -13.62 -1.23
CA ASP A 27 -2.57 -13.29 0.15
C ASP A 27 -3.77 -12.32 0.19
N VAL A 28 -4.29 -11.94 -0.99
CA VAL A 28 -5.51 -11.15 -1.15
C VAL A 28 -6.72 -12.09 -1.23
N PRO A 29 -7.76 -11.88 -0.41
CA PRO A 29 -8.99 -12.66 -0.45
C PRO A 29 -9.62 -12.69 -1.85
N ALA A 30 -10.22 -13.82 -2.23
CA ALA A 30 -10.84 -13.97 -3.55
C ALA A 30 -11.94 -12.92 -3.79
N VAL A 31 -12.77 -12.64 -2.79
CA VAL A 31 -13.85 -11.64 -2.87
C VAL A 31 -13.34 -10.24 -3.21
N VAL A 32 -12.17 -9.86 -2.67
CA VAL A 32 -11.53 -8.57 -2.92
C VAL A 32 -11.02 -8.50 -4.37
N LYS A 33 -10.33 -9.55 -4.83
CA LYS A 33 -9.84 -9.62 -6.22
C LYS A 33 -10.99 -9.58 -7.22
N SER A 34 -12.01 -10.40 -7.01
CA SER A 34 -13.17 -10.46 -7.89
C SER A 34 -13.96 -9.15 -7.92
N ALA A 35 -14.07 -8.45 -6.80
CA ALA A 35 -14.67 -7.11 -6.76
C ALA A 35 -13.88 -6.12 -7.65
N CYS A 36 -12.56 -6.09 -7.50
CA CYS A 36 -11.67 -5.25 -8.30
C CYS A 36 -11.76 -5.58 -9.79
N GLU A 37 -11.64 -6.86 -10.17
CA GLU A 37 -11.73 -7.33 -11.56
C GLU A 37 -13.09 -6.99 -12.19
N LYS A 38 -14.18 -7.12 -11.44
CA LYS A 38 -15.52 -6.80 -11.93
C LYS A 38 -15.71 -5.30 -12.17
N LYS A 39 -15.17 -4.44 -11.31
CA LYS A 39 -15.32 -2.99 -11.41
C LYS A 39 -14.31 -2.36 -12.38
N TYR A 40 -13.13 -2.94 -12.48
CA TYR A 40 -12.01 -2.45 -13.29
C TYR A 40 -11.44 -3.57 -14.17
N PRO A 41 -12.21 -4.10 -15.14
CA PRO A 41 -11.76 -5.22 -16.00
C PRO A 41 -10.54 -4.89 -16.87
N GLN A 42 -10.23 -3.60 -17.05
CA GLN A 42 -9.04 -3.11 -17.76
C GLN A 42 -7.78 -3.07 -16.87
N ALA A 43 -7.91 -3.25 -15.56
CA ALA A 43 -6.77 -3.23 -14.66
C ALA A 43 -5.87 -4.45 -14.93
N THR A 44 -4.62 -4.20 -15.28
CA THR A 44 -3.63 -5.25 -15.55
C THR A 44 -2.41 -5.04 -14.66
N LYS A 45 -1.70 -6.13 -14.34
CA LYS A 45 -0.52 -6.10 -13.46
C LYS A 45 -0.81 -5.43 -12.10
N VAL A 46 -1.98 -5.72 -11.52
CA VAL A 46 -2.44 -5.13 -10.26
C VAL A 46 -1.50 -5.53 -9.11
N SER A 47 -0.88 -4.55 -8.47
CA SER A 47 -0.20 -4.70 -7.18
C SER A 47 -1.18 -4.43 -6.04
N TRP A 48 -0.86 -4.96 -4.86
CA TRP A 48 -1.74 -4.94 -3.72
C TRP A 48 -1.02 -4.48 -2.47
N GLU A 49 -1.68 -3.64 -1.70
CA GLU A 49 -1.27 -3.23 -0.37
C GLU A 49 -2.34 -3.58 0.66
N LYS A 50 -1.92 -3.73 1.92
CA LYS A 50 -2.84 -3.85 3.05
C LYS A 50 -2.82 -2.58 3.88
N GLU A 51 -3.95 -1.91 3.99
CA GLU A 51 -4.08 -0.68 4.76
C GLU A 51 -5.24 -0.75 5.75
N LYS A 52 -4.96 -0.59 7.05
CA LYS A 52 -5.99 -0.47 8.12
C LYS A 52 -7.10 -1.56 8.09
N GLY A 53 -6.77 -2.77 7.64
CA GLY A 53 -7.71 -3.90 7.53
C GLY A 53 -8.40 -4.05 6.17
N ASN A 54 -8.16 -3.12 5.24
CA ASN A 54 -8.60 -3.15 3.85
C ASN A 54 -7.44 -3.49 2.91
N TYR A 55 -7.78 -3.56 1.62
CA TYR A 55 -6.87 -3.86 0.52
C TYR A 55 -6.88 -2.71 -0.45
N GLU A 56 -5.71 -2.30 -0.93
CA GLU A 56 -5.58 -1.28 -1.98
C GLU A 56 -5.02 -1.94 -3.23
N ALA A 57 -5.69 -1.74 -4.37
CA ALA A 57 -5.26 -2.24 -5.67
C ALA A 57 -4.67 -1.08 -6.47
N ASN A 58 -3.44 -1.23 -6.93
CA ASN A 58 -2.73 -0.24 -7.73
C ASN A 58 -2.44 -0.78 -9.13
N TRP A 59 -2.63 0.03 -10.18
CA TRP A 59 -2.28 -0.34 -11.55
C TRP A 59 -2.03 0.85 -12.47
N GLY A 60 -1.39 0.55 -13.61
CA GLY A 60 -1.21 1.50 -14.70
C GLY A 60 0.01 2.43 -14.53
N GLY A 61 0.33 3.17 -15.58
CA GLY A 61 1.50 4.03 -15.59
C GLY A 61 2.83 3.30 -15.69
N LYS A 62 3.91 4.08 -15.61
CA LYS A 62 5.28 3.56 -15.57
C LYS A 62 5.63 2.99 -14.18
N SER A 63 5.03 3.53 -13.12
CA SER A 63 5.21 3.04 -11.75
C SER A 63 4.41 1.77 -11.45
N GLY A 64 3.29 1.56 -12.16
CA GLY A 64 2.29 0.56 -11.78
C GLY A 64 1.23 1.11 -10.81
N GLU A 65 1.19 2.41 -10.56
CA GLU A 65 0.37 3.05 -9.52
C GLU A 65 -0.35 4.32 -10.00
N ASP A 66 -0.50 4.54 -11.31
CA ASP A 66 -1.26 5.70 -11.83
C ASP A 66 -2.74 5.68 -11.40
N ASN A 67 -3.26 4.50 -11.06
CA ASN A 67 -4.59 4.29 -10.54
C ASN A 67 -4.49 3.51 -9.23
N SER A 68 -5.34 3.89 -8.28
CA SER A 68 -5.52 3.20 -6.99
C SER A 68 -7.01 3.06 -6.67
N VAL A 69 -7.39 1.95 -6.03
CA VAL A 69 -8.68 1.83 -5.37
C VAL A 69 -8.59 1.01 -4.09
N GLN A 70 -9.22 1.50 -3.02
CA GLN A 70 -9.41 0.73 -1.79
C GLN A 70 -10.65 -0.18 -1.90
N VAL A 71 -10.48 -1.42 -1.49
CA VAL A 71 -11.48 -2.47 -1.44
C VAL A 71 -11.57 -2.98 0.00
N TYR A 72 -12.76 -2.89 0.59
CA TYR A 72 -13.03 -3.44 1.91
C TYR A 72 -12.81 -4.96 1.90
N ALA A 73 -12.42 -5.54 3.04
CA ALA A 73 -12.26 -6.98 3.17
C ALA A 73 -13.52 -7.79 2.81
N ILE A 74 -14.69 -7.15 2.88
CA ILE A 74 -16.01 -7.68 2.48
C ILE A 74 -16.33 -7.52 0.98
N GLY A 75 -15.44 -6.94 0.18
CA GLY A 75 -15.60 -6.79 -1.27
C GLY A 75 -16.37 -5.55 -1.75
N TYR A 76 -16.68 -4.61 -0.86
CA TYR A 76 -17.25 -3.30 -1.23
C TYR A 76 -16.14 -2.27 -1.47
N PHE A 77 -16.47 -1.17 -2.14
CA PHE A 77 -15.57 -0.04 -2.38
C PHE A 77 -15.96 1.12 -1.49
N CYS A 78 -14.98 1.96 -1.10
CA CYS A 78 -15.22 3.28 -0.54
C CYS A 78 -15.77 4.26 -1.60
#